data_AF-A0A1H9ZM17-F1
#
_entry.id   AF-A0A1H9ZM17-F1
#
_cell.length_a   1.000
_cell.length_b   1.000
_cell.length_c   1.000
_cell.angle_alpha   90.00
_cell.angle_beta   90.00
_cell.angle_gamma   90.00
#
_symmetry.space_group_name_H-M   'P 1'
#
loop_
_entity.id
_entity.type
_entity.pdbx_description
1 polymer ?
#
loop_
_entity_poly.entity_id
_entity_poly.type
_entity_poly.pdbx_seq_one_letter_code
_entity_poly.pdbx_strand_id
1 'polypeptide(L)'
;MIKTYKVMLLPNNKQKTKLKECAGVARWAYNWALATEQENYNNGGKFLNDGELRKRLTELKKQEKYAWLKDYSNNITKQAIKDACLAYKNFFEGRA
;
A
#
# COMPACT_ATOMS: atom_id res chain seq x y z
N MET A 1 18.83 -15.96 27.70
CA MET A 1 19.54 -14.87 26.99
C MET A 1 19.09 -14.90 25.54
N ILE A 2 18.35 -13.89 25.05
CA ILE A 2 17.93 -13.81 23.64
C ILE A 2 19.14 -13.39 22.81
N LYS A 3 19.51 -14.18 21.80
CA LYS A 3 20.54 -13.82 20.83
C LYS A 3 19.88 -13.11 19.65
N THR A 4 20.42 -11.96 19.27
CA THR A 4 19.97 -11.21 18.08
C THR A 4 21.12 -11.11 17.09
N TYR A 5 20.81 -11.29 15.80
CA TYR A 5 21.76 -11.17 14.70
C TYR A 5 21.43 -9.93 13.87
N LYS A 6 22.45 -9.12 13.58
CA LYS A 6 22.35 -8.00 12.64
C LYS A 6 23.02 -8.41 11.33
N VAL A 7 22.25 -8.42 10.24
CA VAL A 7 22.73 -8.79 8.91
C VAL A 7 22.54 -7.64 7.94
N MET A 8 23.51 -7.42 7.06
CA MET A 8 23.39 -6.49 5.94
C MET A 8 23.05 -7.29 4.68
N LEU A 9 22.03 -6.85 3.95
CA LEU A 9 21.72 -7.40 2.63
C LEU A 9 22.72 -6.86 1.60
N LEU A 10 23.27 -7.74 0.78
CA LEU A 10 24.14 -7.38 -0.35
C LEU A 10 23.45 -7.75 -1.68
N PRO A 11 22.41 -7.00 -2.10
CA PRO A 11 21.64 -7.35 -3.27
C PRO A 11 22.42 -7.12 -4.57
N ASN A 12 22.29 -8.05 -5.51
CA ASN A 12 22.79 -7.86 -6.88
C ASN A 12 21.88 -6.89 -7.67
N ASN A 13 22.28 -6.56 -8.91
CA ASN A 13 21.54 -5.59 -9.72
C ASN A 13 20.08 -5.99 -9.97
N LYS A 14 19.80 -7.28 -10.23
CA LYS A 14 18.43 -7.77 -10.43
C LYS A 14 17.58 -7.57 -9.16
N GLN A 15 18.13 -7.90 -8.00
CA GLN A 15 17.45 -7.72 -6.71
C GLN A 15 17.24 -6.25 -6.37
N LYS A 16 18.23 -5.38 -6.60
CA LYS A 16 18.10 -3.93 -6.41
C LYS A 16 16.97 -3.34 -7.26
N THR A 17 16.88 -3.74 -8.53
CA THR A 17 15.78 -3.33 -9.41
C THR A 17 14.44 -3.79 -8.85
N LYS A 18 14.30 -5.07 -8.49
CA LYS A 18 13.04 -5.60 -7.94
C LYS A 18 12.64 -4.91 -6.63
N LEU A 19 13.59 -4.57 -5.77
CA LEU A 19 13.32 -3.81 -4.54
C LEU A 19 12.77 -2.40 -4.83
N LYS A 20 13.34 -1.70 -5.83
CA LYS A 20 12.84 -0.39 -6.27
C LYS A 20 11.43 -0.49 -6.86
N GLU A 21 11.17 -1.51 -7.67
CA GLU A 21 9.83 -1.77 -8.20
C GLU A 21 8.81 -2.04 -7.08
N CYS A 22 9.17 -2.87 -6.08
CA CYS A 22 8.34 -3.11 -4.90
C CYS A 22 8.01 -1.81 -4.14
N ALA A 23 8.99 -0.91 -3.98
CA ALA A 23 8.76 0.41 -3.39
C ALA A 23 7.81 1.27 -4.26
N GLY A 24 7.94 1.18 -5.59
CA GLY A 24 7.01 1.81 -6.53
C GLY A 24 5.58 1.29 -6.41
N VAL A 25 5.41 -0.02 -6.28
CA VAL A 25 4.10 -0.68 -6.06
C VAL A 25 3.47 -0.22 -4.74
N ALA A 26 4.27 -0.14 -3.67
CA ALA A 26 3.81 0.37 -2.37
C ALA A 26 3.34 1.83 -2.48
N ARG A 27 4.16 2.69 -3.09
CA ARG A 27 3.83 4.11 -3.30
C ARG A 27 2.55 4.28 -4.13
N TRP A 28 2.42 3.51 -5.21
CA TRP A 28 1.22 3.54 -6.05
C TRP A 28 -0.03 3.14 -5.25
N ALA A 29 0.03 2.06 -4.46
CA ALA A 29 -1.11 1.58 -3.69
C ALA A 29 -1.51 2.54 -2.56
N TYR A 30 -0.53 3.17 -1.90
CA TYR A 30 -0.77 4.20 -0.91
C TYR A 30 -1.50 5.41 -1.53
N ASN A 31 -1.00 5.92 -2.65
CA ASN A 31 -1.59 7.06 -3.34
C ASN A 31 -2.99 6.75 -3.87
N TRP A 32 -3.18 5.54 -4.40
CA TRP A 32 -4.51 5.08 -4.84
C TRP A 32 -5.50 5.05 -3.68
N ALA A 33 -5.10 4.52 -2.50
CA ALA A 33 -5.95 4.50 -1.31
C ALA A 33 -6.31 5.91 -0.84
N LEU A 34 -5.32 6.81 -0.77
CA LEU A 34 -5.54 8.21 -0.39
C LEU A 34 -6.47 8.93 -1.35
N ALA A 35 -6.26 8.79 -2.67
CA ALA A 35 -7.13 9.41 -3.67
C ALA A 35 -8.57 8.87 -3.59
N THR A 36 -8.72 7.56 -3.37
CA THR A 36 -10.05 6.93 -3.20
C THR A 36 -10.76 7.48 -1.97
N GLU A 37 -10.05 7.68 -0.85
CA GLU A 37 -10.61 8.28 0.35
C GLU A 37 -11.00 9.74 0.16
N GLN A 38 -10.15 10.53 -0.49
CA GLN A 38 -10.44 11.94 -0.78
C GLN A 38 -11.68 12.07 -1.67
N GLU A 39 -11.80 11.26 -2.71
CA GLU A 39 -12.99 11.21 -3.57
C GLU A 39 -14.24 10.81 -2.77
N ASN A 40 -14.13 9.76 -1.95
CA ASN A 40 -15.22 9.31 -1.10
C ASN A 40 -15.68 10.39 -0.10
N TYR A 41 -14.73 11.08 0.54
CA TYR A 41 -15.01 12.20 1.46
C TYR A 41 -15.71 13.36 0.74
N ASN A 42 -15.21 13.77 -0.43
CA ASN A 42 -15.80 14.85 -1.22
C ASN A 42 -17.24 14.54 -1.66
N ASN A 43 -17.57 13.26 -1.83
CA ASN A 43 -18.92 12.79 -2.14
C ASN A 43 -19.81 12.60 -0.88
N GLY A 44 -19.39 13.08 0.29
CA GLY A 44 -20.13 12.95 1.55
C GLY A 44 -20.10 11.56 2.16
N GLY A 45 -19.20 10.69 1.70
CA GLY A 45 -19.00 9.34 2.19
C GLY A 45 -18.37 9.29 3.58
N LYS A 46 -18.58 8.18 4.29
CA LYS A 46 -17.86 7.88 5.54
C LYS A 46 -16.52 7.22 5.21
N PHE A 47 -15.55 7.38 6.11
CA PHE A 47 -14.22 6.78 6.01
C PHE A 47 -14.27 5.28 5.65
N LEU A 48 -13.47 4.87 4.66
CA LEU A 48 -13.35 3.51 4.16
C LEU A 48 -12.21 2.79 4.90
N ASN A 49 -12.55 1.77 5.68
CA ASN A 49 -11.51 0.99 6.35
C ASN A 49 -10.61 0.24 5.34
N ASP A 50 -9.43 -0.19 5.80
CA ASP A 50 -8.45 -0.88 4.95
C ASP A 50 -9.03 -2.15 4.32
N GLY A 51 -9.98 -2.83 4.98
CA GLY A 51 -10.66 -4.00 4.46
C GLY A 51 -11.47 -3.70 3.21
N GLU A 52 -12.22 -2.60 3.21
CA GLU A 52 -13.01 -2.13 2.07
C GLU A 52 -12.12 -1.71 0.91
N LEU A 53 -11.09 -0.91 1.17
CA LEU A 53 -10.14 -0.50 0.14
C LEU A 53 -9.41 -1.71 -0.47
N ARG A 54 -9.03 -2.71 0.33
CA ARG A 54 -8.41 -3.94 -0.19
C ARG A 54 -9.37 -4.75 -1.07
N LYS A 55 -10.67 -4.80 -0.75
CA LYS A 55 -11.68 -5.43 -1.61
C LYS A 55 -11.81 -4.68 -2.93
N ARG A 56 -11.92 -3.34 -2.90
CA ARG A 56 -11.96 -2.50 -4.11
C ARG A 56 -10.71 -2.69 -4.98
N LEU A 57 -9.52 -2.75 -4.37
CA LEU A 57 -8.28 -2.99 -5.11
C LEU A 57 -8.28 -4.39 -5.76
N THR A 58 -8.86 -5.39 -5.11
CA THR A 58 -8.94 -6.76 -5.66
C THR A 58 -9.77 -6.79 -6.94
N GLU A 59 -10.89 -6.07 -6.95
CA GLU A 59 -11.71 -5.88 -8.15
C GLU A 59 -10.98 -5.05 -9.22
N LEU A 60 -10.29 -3.98 -8.81
CA LEU A 60 -9.49 -3.14 -9.71
C LEU A 60 -8.41 -3.94 -10.46
N LYS A 61 -7.72 -4.86 -9.77
CA LYS A 61 -6.69 -5.75 -10.36
C LYS A 61 -7.25 -6.71 -11.41
N LYS A 62 -8.57 -6.87 -11.55
CA LYS A 62 -9.18 -7.66 -12.63
C LYS A 62 -9.14 -6.93 -13.98
N GLN A 63 -9.09 -5.60 -13.96
CA GLN A 63 -8.98 -4.80 -15.18
C GLN A 63 -7.56 -4.89 -15.76
N GLU A 64 -7.46 -4.99 -17.08
CA GLU A 64 -6.18 -5.17 -17.79
C GLU A 64 -5.16 -4.07 -17.45
N LYS A 65 -5.62 -2.81 -17.36
CA LYS A 65 -4.80 -1.66 -16.95
C LYS A 65 -4.04 -1.85 -15.63
N TYR A 66 -4.57 -2.65 -14.70
CA TYR A 66 -4.00 -2.87 -13.37
C TYR A 66 -3.50 -4.30 -13.16
N ALA A 67 -3.50 -5.14 -14.20
CA ALA A 67 -3.06 -6.53 -14.12
C ALA A 67 -1.60 -6.67 -13.67
N TRP A 68 -0.74 -5.71 -14.02
CA TRP A 68 0.68 -5.65 -13.62
C TRP A 68 0.91 -5.70 -12.10
N LEU A 69 -0.08 -5.32 -11.29
CA LEU A 69 0.01 -5.42 -9.82
C LEU A 69 0.01 -6.87 -9.30
N LYS A 70 -0.26 -7.85 -10.17
CA LYS A 70 -0.19 -9.28 -9.85
C LYS A 70 1.23 -9.83 -9.95
N ASP A 71 2.15 -9.11 -10.57
CA ASP A 71 3.58 -9.49 -10.70
C ASP A 71 4.40 -9.25 -9.42
N TYR A 72 3.72 -8.81 -8.37
CA TYR A 72 4.28 -8.44 -7.08
C TYR A 72 3.49 -9.09 -5.94
N SER A 73 4.14 -9.26 -4.79
CA SER A 73 3.48 -9.80 -3.62
C SER A 73 2.30 -8.92 -3.19
N ASN A 74 1.13 -9.53 -3.02
CA ASN A 74 -0.06 -8.84 -2.53
C ASN A 74 0.14 -8.20 -1.15
N ASN A 75 1.12 -8.64 -0.36
CA ASN A 75 1.41 -8.04 0.95
C ASN A 75 1.92 -6.60 0.83
N ILE A 76 2.58 -6.25 -0.28
CA ILE A 76 3.08 -4.88 -0.51
C ILE A 76 1.92 -3.91 -0.57
N THR A 77 0.93 -4.17 -1.43
CA THR A 77 -0.25 -3.31 -1.56
C THR A 77 -1.13 -3.35 -0.31
N LYS A 78 -1.23 -4.50 0.36
CA LYS A 78 -2.00 -4.62 1.62
C LYS A 78 -1.42 -3.73 2.72
N GLN A 79 -0.11 -3.75 2.92
CA GLN A 79 0.53 -2.95 3.96
C GLN A 79 0.45 -1.46 3.63
N ALA A 80 0.73 -1.07 2.38
CA ALA A 80 0.61 0.31 1.94
C ALA A 80 -0.79 0.92 2.16
N ILE A 81 -1.86 0.14 1.91
CA ILE A 81 -3.23 0.57 2.21
C ILE A 81 -3.44 0.76 3.72
N LYS A 82 -2.96 -0.16 4.56
CA LYS A 82 -3.07 -0.03 6.02
C LYS A 82 -2.37 1.22 6.52
N ASP A 83 -1.16 1.48 6.01
CA ASP A 83 -0.37 2.65 6.38
C ASP A 83 -1.07 3.95 5.94
N ALA A 84 -1.70 3.95 4.76
CA ALA A 84 -2.51 5.08 4.29
C ALA A 84 -3.73 5.33 5.20
N CYS A 85 -4.49 4.28 5.53
CA CYS A 85 -5.62 4.39 6.43
C CYS A 85 -5.21 4.89 7.83
N LEU A 86 -4.08 4.40 8.36
CA LEU A 86 -3.58 4.84 9.66
C LEU A 86 -3.17 6.32 9.62
N ALA A 87 -2.42 6.73 8.61
CA ALA A 87 -2.02 8.13 8.44
C ALA A 87 -3.24 9.05 8.28
N TYR A 88 -4.24 8.64 7.49
CA TYR A 88 -5.48 9.39 7.32
C TYR A 88 -6.20 9.58 8.66
N LYS A 89 -6.38 8.51 9.44
CA LYS A 89 -6.99 8.60 10.78
C LYS A 89 -6.20 9.53 11.70
N ASN A 90 -4.87 9.37 11.76
CA ASN A 90 -4.02 10.21 12.60
C ASN A 90 -4.15 11.70 12.24
N PHE A 91 -4.27 12.03 10.95
CA PHE A 91 -4.47 13.41 10.49
C PHE A 91 -5.77 14.02 11.06
N PHE A 92 -6.91 13.33 10.91
CA PHE A 92 -8.19 13.84 11.43
C PHE A 92 -8.30 13.84 12.95
N GLU A 93 -7.55 12.97 13.63
CA GLU A 93 -7.49 12.91 15.09
C GLU A 93 -6.43 13.86 15.69
N GLY A 94 -5.68 14.61 14.88
CA GLY A 94 -4.64 15.51 15.36
C GLY A 94 -3.41 14.81 15.95
N ARG A 95 -3.13 13.57 15.52
CA ARG A 95 -1.99 12.73 15.94
C ARG A 95 -0.90 12.59 14.86
N ALA A 96 -1.00 13.39 13.79
CA ALA A 96 -0.06 13.38 12.66
C ALA A 96 1.25 14.09 12.96
#